data_AF-A0A933A0Z8-F1
#
_entry.id   AF-A0A933A0Z8-F1
#
_cell.length_a   1.000
_cell.length_b   1.000
_cell.length_c   1.000
_cell.angle_alpha   90.00
_cell.angle_beta   90.00
_cell.angle_gamma   90.00
#
_symmetry.space_group_name_H-M   'P 1'
#
loop_
_entity.id
_entity.type
_entity.pdbx_description
1 polymer ?
#
loop_
_entity_poly.entity_id
_entity_poly.type
_entity_poly.pdbx_seq_one_letter_code
_entity_poly.pdbx_strand_id
1 'polypeptide(L)' 'MATIVRDLLARFTGGASLGIDIGQHTIKVAEVKAGSGAVELTAAGLVSTPKGSGEGGSILDQ' A
#
# COMPACT_ATOMS: atom_id res chain seq x y z
N MET A 1 -10.84 -10.20 -4.77
CA MET A 1 -9.86 -9.17 -5.21
C MET A 1 -9.98 -8.02 -4.22
N ALA A 2 -8.91 -7.65 -3.53
CA ALA A 2 -9.02 -6.63 -2.49
C ALA A 2 -8.99 -5.23 -3.12
N THR A 3 -10.20 -4.69 -3.31
CA THR A 3 -10.53 -3.51 -4.13
C THR A 3 -9.77 -2.25 -3.69
N ILE A 4 -9.50 -2.11 -2.39
CA ILE A 4 -8.90 -0.91 -1.79
C ILE A 4 -7.50 -0.56 -2.35
N VAL A 5 -6.66 -1.55 -2.68
CA VAL A 5 -5.30 -1.28 -3.19
C VAL A 5 -5.32 -0.85 -4.65
N ARG A 6 -6.20 -1.46 -5.46
CA ARG A 6 -6.39 -1.05 -6.85
C ARG A 6 -6.99 0.35 -6.95
N ASP A 7 -7.99 0.63 -6.12
CA ASP A 7 -8.62 1.95 -6.07
C ASP A 7 -7.63 3.03 -5.62
N LEU A 8 -6.77 2.70 -4.66
CA LEU A 8 -5.73 3.61 -4.16
C LEU A 8 -4.65 3.89 -5.21
N LEU A 9 -4.21 2.87 -5.94
CA LEU A 9 -3.26 3.04 -7.05
C LEU A 9 -3.88 3.83 -8.21
N ALA A 10 -5.16 3.61 -8.52
CA ALA A 10 -5.85 4.26 -9.63
C ALA A 10 -6.11 5.76 -9.38
N ARG A 11 -6.28 6.16 -8.11
CA ARG A 11 -6.51 7.56 -7.72
C ARG A 11 -5.23 8.31 -7.35
N PHE A 12 -4.07 7.65 -7.34
CA PHE A 12 -2.82 8.26 -6.93
C PHE A 12 -2.41 9.35 -7.93
N THR A 13 -2.62 10.61 -7.56
CA THR A 13 -2.27 11.78 -8.35
C THR A 13 -0.96 12.39 -7.86
N GLY A 14 -0.15 12.95 -8.77
CA GLY A 14 1.09 13.65 -8.41
C GLY A 14 0.89 14.67 -7.26
N GLY A 15 1.85 14.71 -6.34
CA GLY A 15 1.77 15.51 -5.09
C GLY A 15 1.47 14.69 -3.82
N ALA A 16 1.20 13.39 -3.96
CA ALA A 16 1.16 12.43 -2.86
C ALA A 16 2.39 11.52 -2.87
N SER A 17 2.64 10.86 -1.73
CA SER A 17 3.54 9.72 -1.61
C SER A 17 2.74 8.48 -1.21
N LEU A 18 3.06 7.34 -1.82
CA LEU A 18 2.45 6.05 -1.50
C LEU A 18 3.46 5.17 -0.76
N GLY A 19 3.11 4.77 0.47
CA GLY A 19 3.86 3.78 1.23
C GLY A 19 3.20 2.40 1.07
N ILE A 20 3.99 1.38 0.72
CA ILE A 20 3.57 -0.01 0.61
C ILE A 20 4.44 -0.86 1.54
N ASP A 21 3.82 -1.56 2.48
CA ASP A 21 4.48 -2.52 3.38
C ASP A 21 3.97 -3.92 3.07
N ILE A 22 4.85 -4.78 2.55
CA ILE A 22 4.52 -6.15 2.16
C ILE A 22 4.96 -7.10 3.28
N GLY A 23 4.02 -7.41 4.17
CA GLY A 23 4.22 -8.40 5.22
C GLY A 23 3.95 -9.84 4.75
N GLN A 24 4.31 -10.81 5.59
CA GLN A 24 4.06 -12.25 5.34
C GLN A 24 2.57 -12.61 5.25
N HIS A 25 1.70 -11.86 5.94
CA HIS A 25 0.25 -12.15 6.00
C HIS A 25 -0.62 -11.05 5.41
N THR A 26 -0.12 -9.82 5.41
CA THR A 26 -0.87 -8.65 5.00
C THR A 26 0.04 -7.69 4.25
N ILE A 27 -0.48 -7.15 3.16
CA ILE A 27 0.06 -6.00 2.45
C ILE A 27 -0.71 -4.77 2.95
N LYS A 28 0.02 -3.77 3.43
CA LYS A 28 -0.52 -2.49 3.89
C LYS A 28 -0.16 -1.42 2.87
N VAL A 29 -1.10 -0.51 2.61
CA VAL A 29 -0.88 0.61 1.71
C VAL A 29 -1.40 1.88 2.36
N ALA A 30 -0.65 2.97 2.26
CA ALA A 30 -1.03 4.28 2.76
C ALA A 30 -0.64 5.38 1.78
N GLU A 31 -1.55 6.30 1.50
CA GLU A 31 -1.30 7.51 0.71
C GLU A 31 -1.19 8.70 1.65
N VAL A 32 -0.06 9.40 1.60
CA VAL A 32 0.18 10.62 2.37
C VAL A 32 0.40 11.81 1.45
N LYS A 33 -0.04 13.00 1.87
CA LYS A 33 0.23 14.27 1.18
C LYS A 33 0.91 15.25 2.12
N ALA A 34 1.76 16.10 1.58
CA ALA A 34 2.28 17.24 2.34
C ALA A 34 1.17 18.29 2.46
N GLY A 35 0.69 18.51 3.69
CA GLY A 35 -0.23 19.59 4.04
C GLY A 35 0.53 20.86 4.45
N SER A 36 -0.19 21.87 4.91
CA SER A 36 0.41 23.12 5.43
C SER A 36 1.03 22.86 6.81
N GLY A 37 2.28 22.40 6.82
CA GLY A 37 3.08 22.18 8.04
C GLY A 37 2.94 20.81 8.69
N ALA A 38 2.22 19.87 8.07
CA ALA A 38 2.09 18.49 8.54
C ALA A 38 2.00 17.50 7.36
N VAL A 39 2.22 16.22 7.65
CA VAL A 39 1.94 15.13 6.71
C VAL A 39 0.53 14.60 6.99
N GLU A 40 -0.31 14.55 5.96
CA GLU A 40 -1.71 14.13 6.07
C GLU A 40 -1.90 12.74 5.46
N LEU A 41 -2.53 11.83 6.20
CA LEU A 41 -2.97 10.53 5.68
C LEU A 41 -4.28 10.72 4.92
N THR A 42 -4.27 10.42 3.62
CA THR A 42 -5.41 10.66 2.72
C THR A 42 -6.15 9.39 2.30
N ALA A 43 -5.50 8.24 2.45
CA ALA A 43 -6.12 6.92 2.38
C ALA A 43 -5.20 5.84 2.97
N ALA A 44 -5.82 4.76 3.42
CA ALA A 44 -5.11 3.55 3.86
C ALA A 44 -5.93 2.30 3.50
N GLY A 45 -5.22 1.20 3.27
CA GLY A 45 -5.82 -0.08 2.92
C GLY A 45 -4.97 -1.25 3.39
N LEU A 46 -5.64 -2.38 3.63
CA LEU A 46 -5.02 -3.64 4.03
C LEU A 46 -5.58 -4.74 3.15
N VAL A 47 -4.72 -5.62 2.67
CA VAL A 47 -5.11 -6.79 1.87
C VAL A 47 -4.28 -7.98 2.30
N SER A 48 -4.85 -9.19 2.31
CA SER A 48 -4.07 -10.38 2.64
C SER A 48 -2.96 -10.61 1.62
N THR A 49 -1.76 -10.95 2.10
CA THR A 49 -0.67 -11.40 1.25
C THR A 49 -1.08 -12.75 0.64
N PRO A 50 -1.04 -12.91 -0.70
CA PRO A 50 -1.32 -14.19 -1.32
C PRO A 50 -0.45 -15.31 -0.75
N LYS A 51 -1.03 -16.50 -0.58
CA LYS A 51 -0.25 -17.66 -0.12
C LYS A 51 0.85 -17.95 -1.15
N GLY A 52 2.08 -18.13 -0.66
CA GLY A 52 3.25 -18.42 -1.50
C GLY A 52 3.88 -17.21 -2.19
N SER A 53 3.31 -16.00 -2.08
CA SER A 53 3.92 -14.80 -2.69
C SER A 53 5.01 -14.16 -1.82
N GLY A 54 5.19 -14.62 -0.57
CA GLY A 54 6.22 -14.14 0.32
C GLY A 54 6.70 -15.21 1.29
N GLU A 55 8.01 -15.38 1.41
CA GLU A 55 8.66 -16.30 2.36
C GLU A 55 9.97 -15.65 2.84
N GLY A 56 10.19 -15.62 4.16
CA GLY A 56 11.43 -15.07 4.74
C GLY A 56 11.74 -13.60 4.40
N GLY A 57 10.72 -12.79 4.06
CA GLY A 57 10.90 -11.39 3.62
C GLY A 57 11.27 -11.23 2.13
N SER A 58 11.31 -12.32 1.37
CA SER A 58 11.48 -12.29 -0.08
C SER A 58 10.12 -12.32 -0.78
N ILE A 59 10.01 -11.61 -1.91
CA ILE A 59 8.86 -11.72 -2.82
C ILE A 59 9.20 -12.84 -3.81
N LEU A 60 8.37 -13.88 -3.83
CA LEU A 60 8.64 -15.10 -4.61
C LEU A 60 7.97 -15.10 -6.00
N ASP A 61 7.05 -14.18 -6.25
CA ASP A 61 6.32 -14.01 -7.51
C ASP A 61 6.87 -12.77 -8.22
N GLN A 62 7.91 -12.96 -9.05
CA GLN A 62 8.56 -11.91 -9.85
C GLN A 62 8.45 -12.20 -11.35
#